data_AF-A0A8T9BYI0-F1
#
_entry.id   AF-A0A8T9BYI0-F1
#
_cell.length_a   1.000
_cell.length_b   1.000
_cell.length_c   1.000
_cell.angle_alpha   90.00
_cell.angle_beta   90.00
_cell.angle_gamma   90.00
#
_symmetry.space_group_name_H-M   'P 1'
#
loop_
_entity.id
_entity.type
_entity.pdbx_description
1 polymer ?
#
loop_
_entity_poly.entity_id
_entity_poly.type
_entity_poly.pdbx_seq_one_letter_code
_entity_poly.pdbx_strand_id
1 'polypeptide(L)'
;MEQNDQLAWAVHTRTGYKRKLPALEIAIISQSKLFLSSTACQKVVAAIYEGRVVYTSTSFIDLLPDHYKQKPITLYNPRNAPIFNQYRLVVPRTRNIIEVGQFMVLLVLFIAVMANRDPTRLSSLELVFIIYTLGFELDLFATMLEHGWHVYTQNLWSFLDVTFSAIFGVYLVLRIHGWRVDDANYAQQAIDVLAMGAPVLVPRLAFNLMSENMLFVSLRAMMRDFTVLTLLAVWCFAGFLLSMTWLSNGGHQPITISKWMLWVWFGLDGTGIQRSIDFHWLLGPILMVAFAFLGNTLFLTILVSMLSTTFSTIVSNATAEIQFRRSVLTLEGVKSDAIFAYQPPFNILALLILLPMKFVVSPRWFHKINVAAVRTLNAPILLAIGIIERRILWSGARRPIEAQEELPKRPSRAGLWDFSRSFSVHGDIAAVFDAEPPQEIEDEIAEDDDLGGDSLEDQFTREFGPEAAGGGRKSQKKFDGKNRRDSVQPFAGLSQHLKVLINEGSGDEGEGVNS
;
A
#
# COMPACT_ATOMS: atom_id res chain seq x y z
N MET A 1 13.01 13.82 -19.39
CA MET A 1 14.27 13.84 -18.60
C MET A 1 14.05 14.23 -17.13
N GLU A 2 12.90 14.78 -16.73
CA GLU A 2 12.57 15.11 -15.32
C GLU A 2 12.03 13.94 -14.46
N GLN A 3 12.11 12.69 -14.93
CA GLN A 3 11.55 11.54 -14.20
C GLN A 3 12.61 10.74 -13.40
N ASN A 4 13.90 11.01 -13.61
CA ASN A 4 15.00 10.35 -12.91
C ASN A 4 15.27 10.92 -11.50
N ASP A 5 14.86 12.16 -11.22
CA ASP A 5 15.05 12.77 -9.90
C ASP A 5 14.06 12.25 -8.83
N GLN A 6 13.03 11.52 -9.26
CA GLN A 6 11.96 11.00 -8.39
C GLN A 6 12.43 9.90 -7.42
N LEU A 7 13.61 9.32 -7.65
CA LEU A 7 14.21 8.26 -6.83
C LEU A 7 15.56 8.67 -6.20
N ALA A 8 16.16 9.78 -6.62
CA ALA A 8 17.47 10.23 -6.12
C ALA A 8 17.43 10.58 -4.62
N TRP A 9 16.32 11.10 -4.12
CA TRP A 9 16.15 11.39 -2.68
C TRP A 9 16.03 10.11 -1.83
N ALA A 10 15.55 9.00 -2.39
CA ALA A 10 15.55 7.69 -1.72
C ALA A 10 16.96 7.06 -1.62
N VAL A 11 17.90 7.58 -2.41
CA VAL A 11 19.31 7.14 -2.45
C VAL A 11 20.18 7.93 -1.44
N HIS A 12 19.80 9.16 -1.08
CA HIS A 12 20.71 10.11 -0.46
C HIS A 12 21.00 9.97 1.05
N THR A 13 20.31 9.10 1.79
CA THR A 13 20.54 8.92 3.25
C THR A 13 21.19 7.59 3.64
N ARG A 14 21.73 6.82 2.68
CA ARG A 14 22.20 5.43 2.89
C ARG A 14 23.71 5.25 2.68
N THR A 15 24.56 6.05 3.34
CA THR A 15 26.02 5.90 3.30
C THR A 15 26.53 4.93 4.38
N GLY A 16 26.50 3.63 4.08
CA GLY A 16 27.12 2.59 4.91
C GLY A 16 27.46 1.32 4.12
N TYR A 17 28.76 1.01 4.04
CA TYR A 17 29.35 -0.14 3.35
C TYR A 17 28.70 -1.49 3.74
N LYS A 18 28.44 -2.36 2.74
CA LYS A 18 27.76 -3.68 2.75
C LYS A 18 26.23 -3.67 2.56
N ARG A 19 25.84 -3.26 1.35
CA ARG A 19 24.48 -3.33 0.80
C ARG A 19 24.20 -4.76 0.28
N LYS A 20 23.27 -5.50 0.87
CA LYS A 20 22.65 -6.68 0.24
C LYS A 20 21.16 -6.37 0.01
N LEU A 21 20.86 -5.72 -1.12
CA LEU A 21 19.46 -5.55 -1.52
C LEU A 21 19.02 -6.80 -2.28
N PRO A 22 17.83 -7.36 -1.99
CA PRO A 22 17.24 -8.41 -2.80
C PRO A 22 17.04 -7.94 -4.25
N ALA A 23 17.25 -8.83 -5.22
CA ALA A 23 16.97 -8.55 -6.63
C ALA A 23 15.53 -8.07 -6.86
N LEU A 24 14.59 -8.54 -6.05
CA LEU A 24 13.18 -8.11 -6.06
C LEU A 24 13.01 -6.62 -5.73
N GLU A 25 13.77 -6.08 -4.76
CA GLU A 25 13.72 -4.66 -4.44
C GLU A 25 14.34 -3.81 -5.54
N ILE A 26 15.44 -4.28 -6.13
CA ILE A 26 16.09 -3.59 -7.25
C ILE A 26 15.14 -3.56 -8.45
N ALA A 27 14.45 -4.65 -8.75
CA ALA A 27 13.48 -4.73 -9.84
C ALA A 27 12.29 -3.78 -9.67
N ILE A 28 11.86 -3.52 -8.43
CA ILE A 28 10.82 -2.53 -8.14
C ILE A 28 11.35 -1.11 -8.32
N ILE A 29 12.54 -0.83 -7.78
CA ILE A 29 13.17 0.49 -7.89
C ILE A 29 13.43 0.84 -9.36
N SER A 30 13.85 -0.14 -10.18
CA SER A 30 14.07 0.03 -11.62
C SER A 30 12.80 -0.03 -12.46
N GLN A 31 11.62 -0.20 -11.84
CA GLN A 31 10.33 -0.33 -12.51
C GLN A 31 10.31 -1.42 -13.62
N SER A 32 10.98 -2.54 -13.38
CA SER A 32 11.06 -3.65 -14.35
C SER A 32 9.76 -4.47 -14.38
N LYS A 33 8.74 -3.92 -15.06
CA LYS A 33 7.38 -4.51 -15.14
C LYS A 33 7.37 -5.89 -15.79
N LEU A 34 8.20 -6.12 -16.82
CA LEU A 34 8.28 -7.42 -17.51
C LEU A 34 8.86 -8.51 -16.59
N PHE A 35 9.90 -8.18 -15.82
CA PHE A 35 10.49 -9.12 -14.86
C PHE A 35 9.52 -9.42 -13.71
N LEU A 36 8.87 -8.39 -13.16
CA LEU A 36 7.94 -8.53 -12.04
C LEU A 36 6.63 -9.21 -12.44
N SER A 37 6.23 -9.16 -13.72
CA SER A 37 5.08 -9.89 -14.24
C SER A 37 5.37 -11.37 -14.56
N SER A 38 6.64 -11.78 -14.52
CA SER A 38 7.00 -13.19 -14.67
C SER A 38 6.36 -14.06 -13.58
N THR A 39 5.90 -15.24 -13.98
CA THR A 39 5.22 -16.21 -13.09
C THR A 39 6.09 -16.62 -11.91
N ALA A 40 7.40 -16.81 -12.12
CA ALA A 40 8.35 -17.13 -11.05
C ALA A 40 8.44 -16.01 -10.01
N CYS A 41 8.49 -14.76 -10.47
CA CYS A 41 8.50 -13.59 -9.58
C CYS A 41 7.18 -13.47 -8.80
N GLN A 42 6.04 -13.68 -9.49
CA GLN A 42 4.72 -13.66 -8.88
C GLN A 42 4.53 -14.77 -7.83
N LYS A 43 5.11 -15.96 -8.02
CA LYS A 43 5.12 -17.03 -7.00
C LYS A 43 5.87 -16.59 -5.73
N VAL A 44 7.03 -15.96 -5.87
CA VAL A 44 7.80 -15.45 -4.73
C VAL A 44 7.03 -14.33 -4.02
N VAL A 45 6.47 -13.39 -4.77
CA VAL A 45 5.64 -12.30 -4.24
C VAL A 45 4.41 -12.83 -3.51
N ALA A 46 3.74 -13.85 -4.06
CA ALA A 46 2.62 -14.53 -3.40
C ALA A 46 3.05 -15.23 -2.10
N ALA A 47 4.20 -15.90 -2.10
CA ALA A 47 4.76 -16.55 -0.91
C ALA A 47 5.12 -15.54 0.20
N ILE A 48 5.57 -14.33 -0.17
CA ILE A 48 5.79 -13.21 0.76
C ILE A 48 4.43 -12.69 1.27
N TYR A 49 3.46 -12.46 0.40
CA TYR A 49 2.12 -11.97 0.77
C TYR A 49 1.41 -12.89 1.76
N GLU A 50 1.49 -14.20 1.53
CA GLU A 50 0.92 -15.23 2.42
C GLU A 50 1.72 -15.44 3.72
N GLY A 51 2.93 -14.88 3.80
CA GLY A 51 3.82 -15.05 4.96
C GLY A 51 4.46 -16.43 5.04
N ARG A 52 4.58 -17.17 3.92
CA ARG A 52 5.41 -18.39 3.85
C ARG A 52 6.89 -18.05 3.89
N VAL A 53 7.27 -16.88 3.38
CA VAL A 53 8.62 -16.34 3.47
C VAL A 53 8.62 -15.21 4.49
N VAL A 54 9.44 -15.33 5.54
CA VAL A 54 9.64 -14.24 6.51
C VAL A 54 10.72 -13.32 5.96
N TYR A 55 10.30 -12.13 5.55
CA TYR A 55 11.18 -11.06 5.14
C TYR A 55 11.26 -10.02 6.25
N THR A 56 12.48 -9.69 6.70
CA THR A 56 12.71 -8.61 7.67
C THR A 56 13.22 -7.40 6.87
N SER A 57 12.37 -6.40 6.68
CA SER A 57 12.78 -5.14 6.06
C SER A 57 13.48 -4.24 7.07
N THR A 58 14.41 -3.42 6.60
CA THR A 58 14.93 -2.27 7.34
C THR A 58 14.18 -1.02 6.86
N SER A 59 13.31 -0.48 7.70
CA SER A 59 12.56 0.76 7.45
C SER A 59 13.46 2.00 7.53
N PHE A 60 13.07 3.08 6.85
CA PHE A 60 13.89 4.31 6.76
C PHE A 60 13.78 5.19 8.01
N ILE A 61 12.57 5.31 8.57
CA ILE A 61 12.24 6.05 9.77
C ILE A 61 11.29 5.15 10.55
N ASP A 62 11.70 4.73 11.75
CA ASP A 62 10.82 4.05 12.69
C ASP A 62 10.55 5.00 13.84
N LEU A 63 9.28 5.29 14.09
CA LEU A 63 8.86 6.03 15.27
C LEU A 63 9.14 5.19 16.52
N LEU A 64 9.08 3.85 16.41
CA LEU A 64 9.37 2.90 17.49
C LEU A 64 10.37 1.78 17.07
N PRO A 65 11.67 2.08 16.90
CA PRO A 65 12.63 1.14 16.33
C PRO A 65 12.85 -0.07 17.25
N ASP A 66 12.41 -1.26 16.82
CA ASP A 66 12.62 -2.53 17.53
C ASP A 66 13.53 -3.49 16.74
N HIS A 67 14.67 -2.97 16.28
CA HIS A 67 15.66 -3.70 15.49
C HIS A 67 16.59 -4.61 16.31
N TYR A 68 16.20 -5.03 17.51
CA TYR A 68 17.11 -5.75 18.41
C TYR A 68 17.58 -7.11 17.84
N LYS A 69 16.80 -7.75 16.95
CA LYS A 69 17.17 -9.00 16.26
C LYS A 69 16.74 -8.99 14.79
N GLN A 70 17.70 -8.86 13.88
CA GLN A 70 17.47 -9.12 12.46
C GLN A 70 17.54 -10.62 12.18
N LYS A 71 16.51 -11.18 11.54
CA LYS A 71 16.52 -12.57 11.08
C LYS A 71 16.78 -12.60 9.57
N PRO A 72 17.60 -13.53 9.08
CA PRO A 72 17.76 -13.73 7.65
C PRO A 72 16.43 -14.16 7.02
N ILE A 73 16.31 -13.96 5.71
CA ILE A 73 15.17 -14.44 4.92
C ILE A 73 15.06 -15.94 5.14
N THR A 74 13.94 -16.40 5.68
CA THR A 74 13.73 -17.79 6.06
C THR A 74 12.34 -18.25 5.67
N LEU A 75 12.24 -19.52 5.27
CA LEU A 75 10.94 -20.17 5.09
C LEU A 75 10.29 -20.37 6.46
N TYR A 76 9.04 -19.94 6.57
CA TYR A 76 8.24 -20.10 7.76
C TYR A 76 7.76 -21.55 7.89
N ASN A 77 8.14 -22.21 8.98
CA ASN A 77 7.60 -23.52 9.32
C ASN A 77 6.46 -23.39 10.35
N PRO A 78 5.19 -23.66 9.98
CA PRO A 78 4.03 -23.54 10.88
C PRO A 78 4.03 -24.55 12.04
N ARG A 79 4.77 -25.67 11.92
CA ARG A 79 4.80 -26.73 12.94
C ARG A 79 5.63 -26.36 14.16
N ASN A 80 6.73 -25.62 13.96
CA ASN A 80 7.66 -25.25 15.02
C ASN A 80 7.36 -23.86 15.61
N ALA A 81 6.36 -23.16 15.06
CA ALA A 81 6.05 -21.80 15.47
C ALA A 81 5.19 -21.75 16.75
N PRO A 82 5.52 -20.85 17.69
CA PRO A 82 4.71 -20.64 18.89
C PRO A 82 3.33 -20.09 18.53
N ILE A 83 2.32 -20.41 19.35
CA ILE A 83 0.91 -20.03 19.12
C ILE A 83 0.75 -18.50 19.05
N PHE A 84 1.49 -17.74 19.86
CA PHE A 84 1.48 -16.27 19.86
C PHE A 84 2.66 -15.70 19.09
N ASN A 85 2.71 -15.98 17.79
CA ASN A 85 3.77 -15.46 16.93
C ASN A 85 3.43 -14.04 16.44
N GLN A 86 3.97 -13.02 17.13
CA GLN A 86 3.80 -11.61 16.76
C GLN A 86 4.21 -11.28 15.32
N TYR A 87 5.19 -11.98 14.75
CA TYR A 87 5.63 -11.76 13.36
C TYR A 87 4.53 -12.02 12.33
N ARG A 88 3.45 -12.73 12.71
CA ARG A 88 2.29 -12.94 11.84
C ARG A 88 1.46 -11.69 11.59
N LEU A 89 1.54 -10.69 12.47
CA LEU A 89 0.84 -9.40 12.28
C LEU A 89 1.51 -8.55 11.19
N VAL A 90 2.80 -8.79 10.94
CA VAL A 90 3.58 -8.10 9.89
C VAL A 90 3.35 -8.73 8.50
N VAL A 91 2.68 -9.89 8.44
CA VAL A 91 2.38 -10.55 7.17
C VAL A 91 1.40 -9.69 6.37
N PRO A 92 1.72 -9.30 5.12
CA PRO A 92 0.91 -8.35 4.34
C PRO A 92 -0.56 -8.77 4.18
N ARG A 93 -0.84 -10.05 3.97
CA ARG A 93 -2.21 -10.58 3.88
C ARG A 93 -3.01 -10.34 5.17
N THR A 94 -2.43 -10.75 6.29
CA THR A 94 -3.07 -10.61 7.62
C THR A 94 -3.28 -9.14 7.93
N ARG A 95 -2.26 -8.32 7.67
CA ARG A 95 -2.31 -6.89 7.85
C ARG A 95 -3.44 -6.24 7.05
N ASN A 96 -3.54 -6.52 5.76
CA ASN A 96 -4.60 -5.99 4.91
C ASN A 96 -6.01 -6.35 5.46
N ILE A 97 -6.20 -7.60 5.89
CA ILE A 97 -7.47 -8.03 6.51
C ILE A 97 -7.75 -7.25 7.81
N ILE A 98 -6.73 -7.04 8.63
CA ILE A 98 -6.83 -6.28 9.87
C ILE A 98 -7.17 -4.82 9.57
N GLU A 99 -6.51 -4.16 8.61
CA GLU A 99 -6.78 -2.78 8.17
C GLU A 99 -8.20 -2.62 7.64
N VAL A 100 -8.68 -3.55 6.79
CA VAL A 100 -10.08 -3.60 6.35
C VAL A 100 -11.02 -3.72 7.55
N GLY A 101 -10.70 -4.60 8.49
CA GLY A 101 -11.48 -4.78 9.73
C GLY A 101 -11.53 -3.51 10.59
N GLN A 102 -10.40 -2.80 10.74
CA GLN A 102 -10.34 -1.52 11.45
C GLN A 102 -11.25 -0.47 10.80
N PHE A 103 -11.17 -0.38 9.47
CA PHE A 103 -11.97 0.56 8.70
C PHE A 103 -13.47 0.24 8.80
N MET A 104 -13.83 -1.05 8.78
CA MET A 104 -15.22 -1.48 9.01
C MET A 104 -15.73 -1.08 10.39
N VAL A 105 -14.90 -1.22 11.43
CA VAL A 105 -15.25 -0.76 12.79
C VAL A 105 -15.42 0.77 12.83
N LEU A 106 -14.51 1.53 12.18
CA LEU A 106 -14.63 2.99 12.05
C LEU A 106 -15.98 3.36 11.41
N LEU A 107 -16.33 2.71 10.30
CA LEU A 107 -17.54 2.98 9.54
C LEU A 107 -18.80 2.64 10.36
N VAL A 108 -18.81 1.51 11.06
CA VAL A 108 -19.93 1.14 11.94
C VAL A 108 -20.09 2.14 13.09
N LEU A 109 -18.98 2.57 13.71
CA LEU A 109 -19.02 3.60 14.75
C LEU A 109 -19.52 4.94 14.20
N PHE A 110 -19.04 5.35 13.02
CA PHE A 110 -19.50 6.55 12.34
C PHE A 110 -21.01 6.51 12.09
N ILE A 111 -21.53 5.41 11.50
CA ILE A 111 -22.97 5.25 11.25
C ILE A 111 -23.75 5.23 12.56
N ALA A 112 -23.26 4.55 13.60
CA ALA A 112 -23.92 4.48 14.90
C ALA A 112 -24.02 5.85 15.60
N VAL A 113 -22.99 6.68 15.50
CA VAL A 113 -22.99 8.07 16.01
C VAL A 113 -23.94 8.95 15.20
N MET A 114 -23.93 8.84 13.86
CA MET A 114 -24.83 9.61 13.01
C MET A 114 -26.30 9.20 13.17
N ALA A 115 -26.57 7.92 13.49
CA ALA A 115 -27.92 7.42 13.78
C ALA A 115 -28.43 7.93 15.14
N ASN A 116 -27.59 7.95 16.17
CA ASN A 116 -27.93 8.40 17.53
C ASN A 116 -27.39 9.82 17.81
N ARG A 117 -27.67 10.75 16.89
CA ARG A 117 -27.18 12.13 16.98
C ARG A 117 -27.94 12.93 18.05
N ASP A 118 -27.26 13.21 19.16
CA ASP A 118 -27.74 14.14 20.18
C ASP A 118 -26.81 15.37 20.24
N PRO A 119 -27.29 16.58 19.86
CA PRO A 119 -26.46 17.78 19.86
C PRO A 119 -26.06 18.21 21.27
N THR A 120 -26.93 17.96 22.25
CA THR A 120 -26.88 18.56 23.60
C THR A 120 -26.02 17.78 24.60
N ARG A 121 -25.70 16.51 24.32
CA ARG A 121 -24.91 15.66 25.24
C ARG A 121 -23.87 14.88 24.48
N LEU A 122 -22.69 14.75 25.08
CA LEU A 122 -21.67 13.81 24.61
C LEU A 122 -22.12 12.40 24.96
N SER A 123 -22.50 11.64 23.93
CA SER A 123 -22.87 10.24 24.11
C SER A 123 -21.62 9.38 24.37
N SER A 124 -21.77 8.29 25.13
CA SER A 124 -20.69 7.33 25.33
C SER A 124 -20.21 6.74 23.99
N LEU A 125 -21.12 6.54 23.03
CA LEU A 125 -20.80 6.10 21.67
C LEU A 125 -19.96 7.13 20.91
N GLU A 126 -20.28 8.42 21.08
CA GLU A 126 -19.53 9.52 20.46
C GLU A 126 -18.10 9.56 21.02
N LEU A 127 -17.93 9.37 22.32
CA LEU A 127 -16.60 9.31 22.94
C LEU A 127 -15.77 8.14 22.40
N VAL A 128 -16.37 6.94 22.28
CA VAL A 128 -15.70 5.77 21.69
C VAL A 128 -15.31 6.05 20.24
N PHE A 129 -16.20 6.65 19.45
CA PHE A 129 -15.91 7.06 18.07
C PHE A 129 -14.76 8.06 17.99
N ILE A 130 -14.74 9.09 18.85
CA ILE A 130 -13.65 10.08 18.89
C ILE A 130 -12.31 9.40 19.19
N ILE A 131 -12.25 8.58 20.24
CA ILE A 131 -11.01 7.89 20.65
C ILE A 131 -10.54 6.93 19.55
N TYR A 132 -11.47 6.19 18.94
CA TYR A 132 -11.16 5.27 17.87
C TYR A 132 -10.65 5.98 16.61
N THR A 133 -11.30 7.08 16.23
CA THR A 133 -10.94 7.87 15.04
C THR A 133 -9.61 8.58 15.23
N LEU A 134 -9.31 9.10 16.43
CA LEU A 134 -7.98 9.63 16.76
C LEU A 134 -6.90 8.56 16.63
N GLY A 135 -7.19 7.31 17.00
CA GLY A 135 -6.28 6.20 16.79
C GLY A 135 -6.06 5.93 15.30
N PHE A 136 -7.14 5.91 14.52
CA PHE A 136 -7.05 5.75 13.07
C PHE A 136 -6.25 6.87 12.39
N GLU A 137 -6.45 8.13 12.80
CA GLU A 137 -5.70 9.28 12.28
C GLU A 137 -4.22 9.25 12.68
N LEU A 138 -3.91 8.78 13.89
CA LEU A 138 -2.51 8.60 14.33
C LEU A 138 -1.79 7.58 13.45
N ASP A 139 -2.47 6.49 13.09
CA ASP A 139 -1.93 5.47 12.18
C ASP A 139 -1.70 6.04 10.78
N LEU A 140 -2.65 6.85 10.30
CA LEU A 140 -2.52 7.57 9.03
C LEU A 140 -1.32 8.53 9.05
N PHE A 141 -1.19 9.31 10.12
CA PHE A 141 -0.12 10.28 10.29
C PHE A 141 1.26 9.61 10.41
N ALA A 142 1.36 8.49 11.13
CA ALA A 142 2.56 7.68 11.20
C ALA A 142 2.96 7.17 9.80
N THR A 143 1.99 6.64 9.05
CA THR A 143 2.21 6.19 7.66
C THR A 143 2.75 7.32 6.77
N MET A 144 2.18 8.52 6.88
CA MET A 144 2.64 9.70 6.12
C MET A 144 4.06 10.11 6.47
N LEU A 145 4.43 10.05 7.75
CA LEU A 145 5.78 10.39 8.22
C LEU A 145 6.83 9.37 7.77
N GLU A 146 6.49 8.08 7.79
CA GLU A 146 7.42 7.00 7.47
C GLU A 146 7.74 6.89 5.98
N HIS A 147 6.71 6.95 5.13
CA HIS A 147 6.86 6.76 3.68
C HIS A 147 7.14 8.08 2.95
N GLY A 148 6.91 9.21 3.63
CA GLY A 148 7.02 10.55 3.07
C GLY A 148 5.76 10.95 2.29
N TRP A 149 5.52 12.26 2.24
CA TRP A 149 4.35 12.86 1.58
C TRP A 149 4.22 12.46 0.09
N HIS A 150 5.34 12.31 -0.62
CA HIS A 150 5.32 12.00 -2.04
C HIS A 150 4.80 10.58 -2.32
N VAL A 151 5.22 9.57 -1.57
CA VAL A 151 4.75 8.19 -1.76
C VAL A 151 3.29 8.07 -1.33
N TYR A 152 2.94 8.73 -0.25
CA TYR A 152 1.58 8.71 0.27
C TYR A 152 0.56 9.36 -0.69
N THR A 153 0.91 10.48 -1.33
CA THR A 153 0.06 11.16 -2.33
C THR A 153 -0.05 10.42 -3.66
N GLN A 154 0.90 9.52 -3.96
CA GLN A 154 0.75 8.65 -5.13
C GLN A 154 -0.44 7.72 -4.94
N ASN A 155 -0.75 7.25 -3.72
CA ASN A 155 -1.93 6.46 -3.48
C ASN A 155 -3.20 7.34 -3.53
N LEU A 156 -3.96 7.32 -4.63
CA LEU A 156 -5.16 8.16 -4.76
C LEU A 156 -6.22 7.96 -3.66
N TRP A 157 -6.19 6.82 -2.95
CA TRP A 157 -7.11 6.56 -1.84
C TRP A 157 -6.74 7.34 -0.58
N SER A 158 -5.45 7.63 -0.41
CA SER A 158 -4.92 8.43 0.68
C SER A 158 -5.53 9.83 0.74
N PHE A 159 -5.97 10.38 -0.40
CA PHE A 159 -6.67 11.67 -0.43
C PHE A 159 -8.03 11.61 0.28
N LEU A 160 -8.77 10.51 0.15
CA LEU A 160 -10.04 10.32 0.88
C LEU A 160 -9.79 10.26 2.39
N ASP A 161 -8.76 9.53 2.81
CA ASP A 161 -8.40 9.40 4.23
C ASP A 161 -7.93 10.75 4.82
N VAL A 162 -7.14 11.53 4.07
CA VAL A 162 -6.72 12.90 4.45
C VAL A 162 -7.93 13.83 4.54
N THR A 163 -8.83 13.77 3.56
CA THR A 163 -10.03 14.61 3.53
C THR A 163 -10.94 14.30 4.72
N PHE A 164 -11.14 13.01 5.01
CA PHE A 164 -11.88 12.59 6.19
C PHE A 164 -11.20 13.07 7.48
N SER A 165 -9.87 12.97 7.56
CA SER A 165 -9.10 13.44 8.72
C SER A 165 -9.24 14.95 8.93
N ALA A 166 -9.25 15.73 7.84
CA ALA A 166 -9.48 17.17 7.91
C ALA A 166 -10.90 17.50 8.40
N ILE A 167 -11.92 16.79 7.90
CA ILE A 167 -13.31 16.95 8.35
C ILE A 167 -13.45 16.59 9.83
N PHE A 168 -12.86 15.48 10.26
CA PHE A 168 -12.88 15.06 11.66
C PHE A 168 -12.14 16.05 12.56
N GLY A 169 -10.99 16.58 12.13
CA GLY A 169 -10.28 17.63 12.86
C GLY A 169 -11.12 18.89 13.08
N VAL A 170 -11.84 19.35 12.05
CA VAL A 170 -12.77 20.50 12.18
C VAL A 170 -13.93 20.17 13.11
N TYR A 171 -14.52 18.97 12.98
CA TYR A 171 -15.55 18.48 13.89
C TYR A 171 -15.06 18.49 15.35
N LEU A 172 -13.84 17.98 15.62
CA LEU A 172 -13.27 17.90 16.96
C LEU A 172 -13.09 19.29 17.57
N VAL A 173 -12.54 20.25 16.80
CA VAL A 173 -12.36 21.63 17.26
C VAL A 173 -13.70 22.30 17.57
N LEU A 174 -14.69 22.16 16.68
CA LEU A 174 -16.03 22.72 16.89
C LEU A 174 -16.75 22.07 18.08
N ARG A 175 -16.59 20.75 18.28
CA ARG A 175 -17.20 20.02 19.38
C ARG A 175 -16.59 20.42 20.73
N ILE A 176 -15.27 20.57 20.80
CA ILE A 176 -14.58 21.07 22.01
C ILE A 176 -14.98 22.52 22.29
N HIS A 177 -15.09 23.36 21.26
CA HIS A 177 -15.52 24.74 21.40
C HIS A 177 -16.97 24.84 21.90
N GLY A 178 -17.89 24.08 21.29
CA GLY A 178 -19.28 24.01 21.71
C GLY A 178 -19.44 23.56 23.15
N TRP A 179 -18.60 22.63 23.63
CA TRP A 179 -18.62 22.20 25.02
C TRP A 179 -18.09 23.27 25.99
N ARG A 180 -17.12 24.10 25.59
CA ARG A 180 -16.61 25.19 26.43
C ARG A 180 -17.58 26.37 26.55
N VAL A 181 -18.32 26.66 25.49
CA VAL A 181 -19.26 27.80 25.41
C VAL A 181 -20.67 27.40 25.88
N ASP A 182 -20.95 26.09 25.96
CA ASP A 182 -22.25 25.51 26.33
C ASP A 182 -23.42 25.99 25.43
N ASP A 183 -23.11 26.25 24.16
CA ASP A 183 -24.07 26.68 23.15
C ASP A 183 -24.36 25.53 22.17
N ALA A 184 -25.65 25.16 22.11
CA ALA A 184 -26.16 24.07 21.30
C ALA A 184 -25.96 24.29 19.79
N ASN A 185 -25.83 25.54 19.33
CA ASN A 185 -25.65 25.85 17.91
C ASN A 185 -24.30 25.35 17.38
N TYR A 186 -23.21 25.60 18.12
CA TYR A 186 -21.88 25.09 17.74
C TYR A 186 -21.81 23.57 17.84
N ALA A 187 -22.52 23.01 18.82
CA ALA A 187 -22.60 21.56 19.01
C ALA A 187 -23.32 20.87 17.84
N GLN A 188 -24.38 21.49 17.31
CA GLN A 188 -25.08 21.03 16.11
C GLN A 188 -24.25 21.21 14.85
N GLN A 189 -23.59 22.38 14.69
CA GLN A 189 -22.72 22.65 13.55
C GLN A 189 -21.57 21.64 13.44
N ALA A 190 -21.02 21.18 14.57
CA ALA A 190 -20.01 20.13 14.57
C ALA A 190 -20.54 18.83 13.95
N ILE A 191 -21.76 18.40 14.31
CA ILE A 191 -22.39 17.19 13.76
C ILE A 191 -22.71 17.37 12.27
N ASP A 192 -23.13 18.56 11.85
CA ASP A 192 -23.36 18.88 10.44
C ASP A 192 -22.07 18.80 9.62
N VAL A 193 -20.94 19.26 10.18
CA VAL A 193 -19.61 19.08 9.55
C VAL A 193 -19.24 17.61 9.47
N LEU A 194 -19.46 16.83 10.53
CA LEU A 194 -19.17 15.40 10.53
C LEU A 194 -20.00 14.65 9.46
N ALA A 195 -21.23 15.09 9.19
CA ALA A 195 -22.07 14.52 8.13
C ALA A 195 -21.44 14.64 6.74
N MET A 196 -20.64 15.68 6.49
CA MET A 196 -19.89 15.84 5.23
C MET A 196 -18.81 14.77 5.04
N GLY A 197 -18.48 13.99 6.07
CA GLY A 197 -17.58 12.84 5.98
C GLY A 197 -18.20 11.60 5.31
N ALA A 198 -19.54 11.49 5.25
CA ALA A 198 -20.20 10.31 4.70
C ALA A 198 -19.89 10.08 3.19
N PRO A 199 -19.93 11.09 2.31
CA PRO A 199 -19.52 10.96 0.91
C PRO A 199 -18.04 10.62 0.72
N VAL A 200 -17.21 10.70 1.76
CA VAL A 200 -15.78 10.33 1.72
C VAL A 200 -15.59 8.89 2.19
N LEU A 201 -16.20 8.51 3.32
CA LEU A 201 -16.07 7.17 3.92
C LEU A 201 -16.75 6.07 3.07
N VAL A 202 -17.91 6.35 2.46
CA VAL A 202 -18.66 5.32 1.72
C VAL A 202 -17.91 4.89 0.45
N PRO A 203 -17.42 5.80 -0.42
CA PRO A 203 -16.55 5.39 -1.52
C PRO A 203 -15.27 4.71 -1.03
N ARG A 204 -14.69 5.19 0.07
CA ARG A 204 -13.48 4.58 0.66
C ARG A 204 -13.67 3.10 0.99
N LEU A 205 -14.86 2.71 1.46
CA LEU A 205 -15.23 1.30 1.66
C LEU A 205 -15.17 0.51 0.34
N ALA A 206 -15.84 1.01 -0.70
CA ALA A 206 -15.91 0.33 -2.00
C ALA A 206 -14.51 0.11 -2.59
N PHE A 207 -13.62 1.08 -2.44
CA PHE A 207 -12.23 0.98 -2.90
C PHE A 207 -11.40 0.00 -2.06
N ASN A 208 -11.70 -0.18 -0.78
CA ASN A 208 -11.00 -1.14 0.08
C ASN A 208 -11.40 -2.60 -0.28
N LEU A 209 -12.70 -2.86 -0.49
CA LEU A 209 -13.18 -4.19 -0.86
C LEU A 209 -12.81 -4.62 -2.28
N MET A 210 -12.63 -3.68 -3.21
CA MET A 210 -12.44 -3.96 -4.63
C MET A 210 -11.08 -3.49 -5.19
N SER A 211 -10.07 -3.33 -4.32
CA SER A 211 -8.77 -2.76 -4.68
C SER A 211 -8.03 -3.49 -5.81
N GLU A 212 -8.30 -4.79 -6.02
CA GLU A 212 -7.68 -5.62 -7.06
C GLU A 212 -8.43 -5.61 -8.41
N ASN A 213 -9.63 -5.01 -8.47
CA ASN A 213 -10.41 -4.99 -9.71
C ASN A 213 -9.81 -3.98 -10.70
N MET A 214 -9.60 -4.44 -11.94
CA MET A 214 -9.05 -3.65 -13.06
C MET A 214 -9.77 -2.29 -13.24
N LEU A 215 -11.08 -2.25 -12.98
CA LEU A 215 -11.91 -1.05 -13.01
C LEU A 215 -11.34 0.08 -12.13
N PHE A 216 -10.90 -0.23 -10.91
CA PHE A 216 -10.40 0.78 -9.96
C PHE A 216 -8.99 1.24 -10.30
N VAL A 217 -8.15 0.37 -10.84
CA VAL A 217 -6.85 0.74 -11.40
C VAL A 217 -7.05 1.73 -12.55
N SER A 218 -8.01 1.47 -13.43
CA SER A 218 -8.32 2.36 -14.55
C SER A 218 -8.93 3.69 -14.13
N LEU A 219 -9.87 3.70 -13.16
CA LEU A 219 -10.46 4.94 -12.64
C LEU A 219 -9.38 5.91 -12.12
N ARG A 220 -8.40 5.38 -11.40
CA ARG A 220 -7.28 6.17 -10.87
C ARG A 220 -6.49 6.90 -11.95
N ALA A 221 -6.10 6.20 -13.01
CA ALA A 221 -5.34 6.82 -14.09
C ALA A 221 -6.20 7.80 -14.91
N MET A 222 -7.50 7.51 -15.06
CA MET A 222 -8.47 8.40 -15.70
C MET A 222 -8.73 9.70 -14.94
N MET A 223 -8.55 9.73 -13.60
CA MET A 223 -8.80 10.93 -12.79
C MET A 223 -7.96 12.14 -13.22
N ARG A 224 -6.71 11.93 -13.69
CA ARG A 224 -5.87 13.04 -14.17
C ARG A 224 -6.52 13.70 -15.39
N ASP A 225 -6.92 12.89 -16.35
CA ASP A 225 -7.48 13.35 -17.62
C ASP A 225 -8.87 13.97 -17.38
N PHE A 226 -9.67 13.38 -16.49
CA PHE A 226 -10.90 13.96 -15.97
C PHE A 226 -10.68 15.33 -15.31
N THR A 227 -9.65 15.46 -14.46
CA THR A 227 -9.36 16.71 -13.73
C THR A 227 -8.95 17.82 -14.69
N VAL A 228 -8.07 17.54 -15.65
CA VAL A 228 -7.61 18.53 -16.65
C VAL A 228 -8.79 19.03 -17.48
N LEU A 229 -9.65 18.12 -17.97
CA LEU A 229 -10.84 18.51 -18.72
C LEU A 229 -11.85 19.27 -17.88
N THR A 230 -12.05 18.87 -16.62
CA THR A 230 -12.95 19.56 -15.68
C THR A 230 -12.46 20.97 -15.40
N LEU A 231 -11.15 21.17 -15.18
CA LEU A 231 -10.58 22.51 -14.98
C LEU A 231 -10.75 23.40 -16.21
N LEU A 232 -10.54 22.85 -17.40
CA LEU A 232 -10.76 23.58 -18.65
C LEU A 232 -12.25 23.92 -18.86
N ALA A 233 -13.16 23.01 -18.50
CA ALA A 233 -14.59 23.24 -18.50
C ALA A 233 -15.00 24.34 -17.50
N VAL A 234 -14.47 24.32 -16.28
CA VAL A 234 -14.70 25.37 -15.26
C VAL A 234 -14.14 26.71 -15.72
N TRP A 235 -12.97 26.73 -16.35
CA TRP A 235 -12.38 27.94 -16.92
C TRP A 235 -13.27 28.54 -18.01
N CYS A 236 -13.78 27.69 -18.91
CA CYS A 236 -14.72 28.09 -19.93
C CYS A 236 -16.03 28.60 -19.32
N PHE A 237 -16.59 27.88 -18.33
CA PHE A 237 -17.77 28.27 -17.58
C PHE A 237 -17.61 29.65 -16.94
N ALA A 238 -16.47 29.93 -16.31
CA ALA A 238 -16.16 31.22 -15.72
C ALA A 238 -16.15 32.36 -16.77
N GLY A 239 -15.61 32.10 -17.97
CA GLY A 239 -15.63 33.05 -19.08
C GLY A 239 -17.04 33.40 -19.55
N PHE A 240 -17.90 32.39 -19.74
CA PHE A 240 -19.31 32.59 -20.10
C PHE A 240 -20.09 33.29 -18.98
N LEU A 241 -19.83 32.93 -17.72
CA LEU A 241 -20.46 33.55 -16.56
C LEU A 241 -20.10 35.03 -16.46
N LEU A 242 -18.83 35.39 -16.67
CA LEU A 242 -18.37 36.78 -16.67
C LEU A 242 -19.06 37.59 -17.76
N SER A 243 -19.14 37.04 -18.98
CA SER A 243 -19.82 37.68 -20.11
C SER A 243 -21.30 37.93 -19.81
N MET A 244 -22.02 36.94 -19.28
CA MET A 244 -23.43 37.08 -18.90
C MET A 244 -23.64 38.07 -17.75
N THR A 245 -22.73 38.08 -16.77
CA THR A 245 -22.79 38.99 -15.62
C THR A 245 -22.62 40.45 -16.08
N TRP A 246 -21.69 40.71 -17.00
CA TRP A 246 -21.51 42.04 -17.59
C TRP A 246 -22.71 42.43 -18.46
N LEU A 247 -23.24 41.51 -19.26
CA LEU A 247 -24.40 41.76 -20.10
C LEU A 247 -25.66 42.05 -19.27
N SER A 248 -25.79 41.44 -18.10
CA SER A 248 -26.90 41.66 -17.17
C SER A 248 -26.90 43.07 -16.56
N ASN A 249 -25.80 43.85 -16.64
CA ASN A 249 -25.68 45.21 -16.10
C ASN A 249 -26.21 45.37 -14.65
N GLY A 250 -25.97 44.37 -13.80
CA GLY A 250 -26.41 44.37 -12.40
C GLY A 250 -27.86 43.96 -12.15
N GLY A 251 -28.60 43.52 -13.17
CA GLY A 251 -29.99 43.06 -13.03
C GLY A 251 -30.17 41.77 -12.22
N HIS A 252 -29.19 40.86 -12.27
CA HIS A 252 -29.20 39.61 -11.51
C HIS A 252 -27.89 39.36 -10.78
N GLN A 253 -27.97 38.77 -9.59
CA GLN A 253 -26.78 38.34 -8.85
C GLN A 253 -26.03 37.24 -9.63
N PRO A 254 -24.69 37.27 -9.68
CA PRO A 254 -23.89 36.28 -10.42
C PRO A 254 -24.17 34.83 -10.00
N ILE A 255 -24.55 34.61 -8.74
CA ILE A 255 -24.91 33.29 -8.18
C ILE A 255 -26.16 32.73 -8.87
N THR A 256 -27.17 33.57 -9.14
CA THR A 256 -28.40 33.17 -9.83
C THR A 256 -28.13 32.81 -11.29
N ILE A 257 -27.31 33.60 -11.98
CA ILE A 257 -26.88 33.32 -13.36
C ILE A 257 -26.09 32.00 -13.41
N SER A 258 -25.16 31.80 -12.47
CA SER A 258 -24.38 30.56 -12.34
C SER A 258 -25.28 29.34 -12.16
N LYS A 259 -26.33 29.45 -11.34
CA LYS A 259 -27.30 28.38 -11.11
C LYS A 259 -28.04 28.00 -12.40
N TRP A 260 -28.51 28.98 -13.18
CA TRP A 260 -29.17 28.72 -14.46
C TRP A 260 -28.23 28.09 -15.48
N MET A 261 -26.99 28.57 -15.59
CA MET A 261 -25.99 27.98 -16.47
C MET A 261 -25.67 26.54 -16.08
N LEU A 262 -25.57 26.24 -14.78
CA LEU A 262 -25.29 24.89 -14.29
C LEU A 262 -26.43 23.92 -14.63
N TRP A 263 -27.70 24.35 -14.53
CA TRP A 263 -28.82 23.52 -14.95
C TRP A 263 -28.84 23.23 -16.45
N VAL A 264 -28.48 24.21 -17.29
CA VAL A 264 -28.36 24.01 -18.74
C VAL A 264 -27.19 23.07 -19.07
N TRP A 265 -26.05 23.20 -18.37
CA TRP A 265 -24.87 22.34 -18.52
C TRP A 265 -25.14 20.88 -18.17
N PHE A 266 -25.94 20.60 -17.14
CA PHE A 266 -26.34 19.23 -16.83
C PHE A 266 -27.57 18.76 -17.61
N GLY A 267 -28.15 19.62 -18.47
CA GLY A 267 -29.36 19.31 -19.23
C GLY A 267 -30.60 19.09 -18.37
N LEU A 268 -30.60 19.59 -17.12
CA LEU A 268 -31.69 19.41 -16.16
C LEU A 268 -32.84 20.38 -16.39
N ASP A 269 -32.54 21.59 -16.88
CA ASP A 269 -33.53 22.65 -17.09
C ASP A 269 -33.13 23.59 -18.24
N GLY A 270 -34.12 24.06 -18.99
CA GLY A 270 -34.00 25.04 -20.07
C GLY A 270 -34.25 26.49 -19.63
N THR A 271 -34.58 26.74 -18.35
CA THR A 271 -34.87 28.10 -17.84
C THR A 271 -33.74 29.09 -18.10
N GLY A 272 -32.49 28.63 -18.14
CA GLY A 272 -31.34 29.50 -18.45
C GLY A 272 -31.43 30.14 -19.83
N ILE A 273 -31.98 29.44 -20.82
CA ILE A 273 -32.18 29.98 -22.17
C ILE A 273 -33.35 30.98 -22.17
N GLN A 274 -34.44 30.69 -21.47
CA GLN A 274 -35.59 31.60 -21.39
C GLN A 274 -35.22 32.91 -20.68
N ARG A 275 -34.48 32.82 -19.56
CA ARG A 275 -34.02 33.97 -18.77
C ARG A 275 -32.88 34.75 -19.42
N SER A 276 -32.25 34.20 -20.44
CA SER A 276 -31.15 34.89 -21.12
C SER A 276 -31.60 36.13 -21.91
N ILE A 277 -32.88 36.21 -22.30
CA ILE A 277 -33.48 37.38 -22.96
C ILE A 277 -33.48 38.59 -22.01
N ASP A 278 -33.59 38.34 -20.70
CA ASP A 278 -33.60 39.38 -19.65
C ASP A 278 -32.23 40.08 -19.53
N PHE A 279 -31.12 39.46 -19.96
CA PHE A 279 -29.80 40.10 -19.99
C PHE A 279 -29.68 41.05 -21.19
N HIS A 280 -29.96 40.53 -22.38
CA HIS A 280 -30.03 41.27 -23.62
C HIS A 280 -30.88 40.47 -24.60
N TRP A 281 -31.77 41.15 -25.33
CA TRP A 281 -32.75 40.53 -26.22
C TRP A 281 -32.17 39.60 -27.31
N LEU A 282 -30.85 39.63 -27.56
CA LEU A 282 -30.20 38.91 -28.66
C LEU A 282 -28.90 38.25 -28.19
N LEU A 283 -27.99 39.02 -27.59
CA LEU A 283 -26.68 38.51 -27.18
C LEU A 283 -26.78 37.46 -26.06
N GLY A 284 -27.70 37.63 -25.11
CA GLY A 284 -27.88 36.69 -23.99
C GLY A 284 -28.27 35.28 -24.46
N PRO A 285 -29.35 35.12 -25.27
CA PRO A 285 -29.72 33.83 -25.84
C PRO A 285 -28.63 33.19 -26.70
N ILE A 286 -27.93 33.98 -27.52
CA ILE A 286 -26.83 33.46 -28.34
C ILE A 286 -25.71 32.91 -27.46
N LEU A 287 -25.29 33.66 -26.43
CA LEU A 287 -24.27 33.22 -25.47
C LEU A 287 -24.70 31.97 -24.70
N MET A 288 -25.98 31.88 -24.28
CA MET A 288 -26.50 30.72 -23.55
C MET A 288 -26.55 29.46 -24.41
N VAL A 289 -27.02 29.59 -25.67
CA VAL A 289 -27.07 28.47 -26.62
C VAL A 289 -25.66 28.02 -27.01
N ALA A 290 -24.73 28.96 -27.24
CA ALA A 290 -23.34 28.65 -27.52
C ALA A 290 -22.67 27.91 -26.34
N PHE A 291 -22.94 28.35 -25.11
CA PHE A 291 -22.49 27.66 -23.91
C PHE A 291 -23.08 26.25 -23.80
N ALA A 292 -24.39 26.08 -24.02
CA ALA A 292 -25.06 24.77 -23.98
C ALA A 292 -24.49 23.81 -25.03
N PHE A 293 -24.24 24.31 -26.23
CA PHE A 293 -23.61 23.55 -27.30
C PHE A 293 -22.19 23.14 -26.91
N LEU A 294 -21.34 24.07 -26.49
CA LEU A 294 -19.97 23.75 -26.08
C LEU A 294 -19.91 22.79 -24.88
N GLY A 295 -20.78 22.95 -23.88
CA GLY A 295 -20.89 22.07 -22.72
C GLY A 295 -21.32 20.66 -23.11
N ASN A 296 -22.56 20.54 -23.60
CA ASN A 296 -23.22 19.23 -23.73
C ASN A 296 -22.73 18.45 -24.94
N THR A 297 -22.25 19.13 -25.98
CA THR A 297 -21.71 18.47 -27.17
C THR A 297 -20.20 18.38 -27.09
N LEU A 298 -19.46 19.49 -27.08
CA LEU A 298 -18.00 19.42 -27.22
C LEU A 298 -17.33 18.85 -25.96
N PHE A 299 -17.59 19.42 -24.78
CA PHE A 299 -16.90 19.00 -23.56
C PHE A 299 -17.27 17.58 -23.14
N LEU A 300 -18.56 17.23 -23.17
CA LEU A 300 -19.00 15.88 -22.84
C LEU A 300 -18.42 14.84 -23.82
N THR A 301 -18.42 15.12 -25.13
CA THR A 301 -17.91 14.16 -26.13
C THR A 301 -16.38 13.98 -26.01
N ILE A 302 -15.63 15.07 -25.78
CA ILE A 302 -14.19 14.97 -25.54
C ILE A 302 -13.90 14.21 -24.24
N LEU A 303 -14.68 14.46 -23.18
CA LEU A 303 -14.55 13.75 -21.91
C LEU A 303 -14.76 12.24 -22.08
N VAL A 304 -15.86 11.85 -22.72
CA VAL A 304 -16.15 10.43 -22.98
C VAL A 304 -15.07 9.80 -23.87
N SER A 305 -14.62 10.50 -24.92
CA SER A 305 -13.58 10.02 -25.82
C SER A 305 -12.25 9.79 -25.10
N MET A 306 -11.79 10.79 -24.33
CA MET A 306 -10.51 10.72 -23.61
C MET A 306 -10.54 9.64 -22.52
N LEU A 307 -11.63 9.54 -21.77
CA LEU A 307 -11.84 8.47 -20.79
C LEU A 307 -11.86 7.08 -21.46
N SER A 308 -12.51 6.95 -22.62
CA SER A 308 -12.53 5.68 -23.36
C SER A 308 -11.15 5.28 -23.89
N THR A 309 -10.38 6.23 -24.43
CA THR A 309 -9.02 5.97 -24.93
C THR A 309 -8.09 5.57 -23.79
N THR A 310 -8.14 6.29 -22.68
CA THR A 310 -7.30 6.04 -21.50
C THR A 310 -7.66 4.73 -20.82
N PHE A 311 -8.95 4.41 -20.70
CA PHE A 311 -9.39 3.10 -20.26
C PHE A 311 -8.82 1.98 -21.15
N SER A 312 -8.89 2.13 -22.48
CA SER A 312 -8.41 1.12 -23.43
C SER A 312 -6.90 0.87 -23.33
N THR A 313 -6.09 1.92 -23.17
CA THR A 313 -4.62 1.79 -23.06
C THR A 313 -4.19 1.18 -21.73
N ILE A 314 -4.96 1.41 -20.66
CA ILE A 314 -4.72 0.78 -19.36
C ILE A 314 -5.07 -0.70 -19.46
N VAL A 315 -6.22 -1.05 -20.05
CA VAL A 315 -6.64 -2.45 -20.22
C VAL A 315 -5.64 -3.24 -21.04
N SER A 316 -5.05 -2.67 -22.10
CA SER A 316 -4.06 -3.38 -22.93
C SER A 316 -2.76 -3.73 -22.20
N ASN A 317 -2.40 -3.00 -21.14
CA ASN A 317 -1.19 -3.24 -20.33
C ASN A 317 -1.52 -3.68 -18.88
N ALA A 318 -2.80 -3.97 -18.61
CA ALA A 318 -3.29 -4.10 -17.24
C ALA A 318 -2.67 -5.28 -16.49
N THR A 319 -2.42 -6.41 -17.14
CA THR A 319 -1.90 -7.61 -16.47
C THR A 319 -0.55 -7.37 -15.83
N ALA A 320 0.40 -6.82 -16.60
CA ALA A 320 1.74 -6.49 -16.11
C ALA A 320 1.71 -5.35 -15.09
N GLU A 321 0.84 -4.35 -15.26
CA GLU A 321 0.69 -3.24 -14.32
C GLU A 321 0.08 -3.69 -12.98
N ILE A 322 -0.93 -4.56 -13.02
CA ILE A 322 -1.56 -5.14 -11.83
C ILE A 322 -0.56 -5.99 -11.05
N GLN A 323 0.17 -6.86 -11.75
CA GLN A 323 1.19 -7.71 -11.16
C GLN A 323 2.34 -6.90 -10.56
N PHE A 324 2.81 -5.87 -11.27
CA PHE A 324 3.79 -4.92 -10.76
C PHE A 324 3.28 -4.24 -9.48
N ARG A 325 2.06 -3.68 -9.51
CA ARG A 325 1.47 -2.98 -8.37
C ARG A 325 1.28 -3.91 -7.18
N ARG A 326 0.87 -5.16 -7.41
CA ARG A 326 0.79 -6.19 -6.36
C ARG A 326 2.17 -6.42 -5.74
N SER A 327 3.22 -6.54 -6.56
CA SER A 327 4.60 -6.68 -6.05
C SER A 327 5.06 -5.46 -5.23
N VAL A 328 4.68 -4.24 -5.63
CA VAL A 328 4.95 -3.02 -4.85
C VAL A 328 4.20 -3.02 -3.52
N LEU A 329 2.89 -3.21 -3.54
CA LEU A 329 2.05 -3.21 -2.34
C LEU A 329 2.43 -4.32 -1.35
N THR A 330 2.80 -5.49 -1.85
CA THR A 330 3.27 -6.60 -1.00
C THR A 330 4.58 -6.26 -0.31
N LEU A 331 5.55 -5.68 -1.01
CA LEU A 331 6.83 -5.29 -0.42
C LEU A 331 6.72 -4.06 0.48
N GLU A 332 5.87 -3.09 0.14
CA GLU A 332 5.51 -1.98 1.05
C GLU A 332 4.83 -2.51 2.31
N GLY A 333 3.93 -3.48 2.17
CA GLY A 333 3.23 -4.10 3.30
C GLY A 333 4.15 -4.82 4.29
N VAL A 334 5.28 -5.37 3.82
CA VAL A 334 6.31 -5.95 4.71
C VAL A 334 7.23 -4.88 5.32
N LYS A 335 7.32 -3.68 4.71
CA LYS A 335 8.25 -2.60 5.07
C LYS A 335 7.87 -1.76 6.30
N SER A 336 7.08 -2.28 7.23
CA SER A 336 6.42 -1.44 8.24
C SER A 336 6.97 -1.49 9.65
N ASP A 337 6.94 -0.32 10.29
CA ASP A 337 7.34 -0.04 11.67
C ASP A 337 6.51 -0.82 12.73
N ALA A 338 7.05 -0.91 13.93
CA ALA A 338 6.44 -1.52 15.10
C ALA A 338 5.20 -0.78 15.63
N ILE A 339 4.95 0.48 15.23
CA ILE A 339 3.72 1.20 15.60
C ILE A 339 2.49 0.55 15.00
N PHE A 340 2.57 0.04 13.77
CA PHE A 340 1.47 -0.66 13.11
C PHE A 340 1.09 -1.99 13.77
N ALA A 341 1.93 -2.50 14.69
CA ALA A 341 1.57 -3.66 15.50
C ALA A 341 0.51 -3.33 16.56
N TYR A 342 0.28 -2.05 16.83
CA TYR A 342 -0.76 -1.58 17.74
C TYR A 342 -1.99 -1.15 16.95
N GLN A 343 -3.07 -1.92 17.09
CA GLN A 343 -4.36 -1.60 16.50
C GLN A 343 -4.95 -0.32 17.09
N PRO A 344 -5.62 0.55 16.31
CA PRO A 344 -6.49 1.59 16.85
C PRO A 344 -7.56 0.99 17.79
N PRO A 345 -7.83 1.59 18.98
CA PRO A 345 -7.27 2.82 19.54
C PRO A 345 -6.02 2.60 20.44
N PHE A 346 -5.56 1.35 20.59
CA PHE A 346 -4.46 1.00 21.49
C PHE A 346 -3.11 1.59 21.05
N ASN A 347 -2.98 2.01 19.79
CA ASN A 347 -1.83 2.74 19.28
C ASN A 347 -1.58 4.07 20.00
N ILE A 348 -2.63 4.81 20.39
CA ILE A 348 -2.48 6.04 21.17
C ILE A 348 -1.82 5.73 22.52
N LEU A 349 -2.29 4.67 23.19
CA LEU A 349 -1.75 4.23 24.47
C LEU A 349 -0.30 3.75 24.32
N ALA A 350 -0.01 3.02 23.25
CA ALA A 350 1.33 2.57 22.93
C ALA A 350 2.30 3.75 22.74
N LEU A 351 1.89 4.79 22.00
CA LEU A 351 2.71 5.99 21.81
C LEU A 351 2.92 6.74 23.12
N LEU A 352 1.86 6.94 23.92
CA LEU A 352 1.95 7.66 25.20
C LEU A 352 2.81 6.94 26.25
N ILE A 353 2.83 5.60 26.24
CA ILE A 353 3.56 4.81 27.24
C ILE A 353 4.97 4.42 26.76
N LEU A 354 5.11 3.93 25.52
CA LEU A 354 6.37 3.36 25.04
C LEU A 354 7.37 4.42 24.62
N LEU A 355 6.92 5.55 24.06
CA LEU A 355 7.80 6.64 23.65
C LEU A 355 8.59 7.26 24.82
N PRO A 356 7.98 7.64 25.96
CA PRO A 356 8.76 8.09 27.12
C PRO A 356 9.59 6.97 27.75
N MET A 357 9.09 5.73 27.73
CA MET A 357 9.80 4.57 28.29
C MET A 357 11.11 4.25 27.56
N LYS A 358 11.22 4.57 26.26
CA LYS A 358 12.45 4.45 25.47
C LYS A 358 13.63 5.22 26.10
N PHE A 359 13.37 6.36 26.73
CA PHE A 359 14.41 7.17 27.36
C PHE A 359 14.85 6.65 28.74
N VAL A 360 14.02 5.82 29.38
CA VAL A 360 14.25 5.31 30.74
C VAL A 360 14.83 3.88 30.72
N VAL A 361 14.48 3.07 29.72
CA VAL A 361 14.73 1.63 29.71
C VAL A 361 15.81 1.24 28.68
N SER A 362 16.65 0.25 29.03
CA SER A 362 17.64 -0.28 28.08
C SER A 362 16.99 -0.96 26.87
N PRO A 363 17.63 -0.97 25.68
CA PRO A 363 17.04 -1.52 24.44
C PRO A 363 16.54 -2.97 24.55
N ARG A 364 17.15 -3.78 25.41
CA ARG A 364 16.75 -5.18 25.67
C ARG A 364 15.41 -5.29 26.38
N TRP A 365 15.22 -4.48 27.42
CA TRP A 365 13.99 -4.48 28.19
C TRP A 365 12.86 -3.79 27.44
N PHE A 366 13.19 -2.76 26.66
CA PHE A 366 12.26 -2.12 25.74
C PHE A 366 11.67 -3.14 24.74
N HIS A 367 12.53 -3.93 24.07
CA HIS A 367 12.08 -5.01 23.18
C HIS A 367 11.16 -6.02 23.89
N LYS A 368 11.53 -6.45 25.11
CA LYS A 368 10.73 -7.42 25.87
C LYS A 368 9.35 -6.89 26.26
N ILE A 369 9.27 -5.62 26.66
CA ILE A 369 8.01 -4.94 27.01
C ILE A 369 7.16 -4.73 25.76
N ASN A 370 7.74 -4.26 24.66
CA ASN A 370 7.07 -4.09 23.38
C ASN A 370 6.46 -5.41 22.89
N VAL A 371 7.25 -6.49 22.89
CA VAL A 371 6.78 -7.83 22.48
C VAL A 371 5.68 -8.35 23.41
N ALA A 372 5.76 -8.11 24.72
CA ALA A 372 4.71 -8.50 25.65
C ALA A 372 3.41 -7.70 25.43
N ALA A 373 3.52 -6.39 25.20
CA ALA A 373 2.38 -5.52 24.93
C ALA A 373 1.67 -5.89 23.63
N VAL A 374 2.41 -6.09 22.53
CA VAL A 374 1.82 -6.50 21.24
C VAL A 374 1.15 -7.87 21.36
N ARG A 375 1.77 -8.84 22.05
CA ARG A 375 1.18 -10.18 22.25
C ARG A 375 -0.08 -10.15 23.10
N THR A 376 -0.14 -9.31 24.11
CA THR A 376 -1.30 -9.24 25.02
C THR A 376 -2.47 -8.52 24.36
N LEU A 377 -2.23 -7.38 23.70
CA LEU A 377 -3.26 -6.62 22.99
C LEU A 377 -3.84 -7.39 21.80
N ASN A 378 -2.98 -8.05 21.02
CA ASN A 378 -3.41 -8.81 19.85
C ASN A 378 -3.61 -10.30 20.14
N ALA A 379 -3.65 -10.72 21.42
CA ALA A 379 -3.86 -12.12 21.81
C ALA A 379 -5.06 -12.79 21.11
N PRO A 380 -6.27 -12.18 21.04
CA PRO A 380 -7.41 -12.82 20.38
C PRO A 380 -7.20 -12.97 18.86
N ILE A 381 -6.62 -11.96 18.21
CA ILE A 381 -6.34 -11.96 16.77
C ILE A 381 -5.26 -13.00 16.44
N LEU A 382 -4.16 -13.02 17.21
CA LEU A 382 -3.06 -13.98 17.07
C LEU A 382 -3.54 -15.42 17.29
N LEU A 383 -4.43 -15.65 18.27
CA LEU A 383 -5.01 -16.95 18.54
C LEU A 383 -5.92 -17.40 17.38
N ALA A 384 -6.75 -16.50 16.84
CA ALA A 384 -7.56 -16.78 15.67
C ALA A 384 -6.69 -17.16 14.45
N ILE A 385 -5.65 -16.38 14.16
CA ILE A 385 -4.69 -16.66 13.08
C ILE A 385 -4.01 -18.02 13.31
N GLY A 386 -3.52 -18.29 14.53
CA GLY A 386 -2.83 -19.54 14.86
C GLY A 386 -3.72 -20.77 14.69
N ILE A 387 -5.01 -20.68 15.02
CA ILE A 387 -5.98 -21.77 14.81
C ILE A 387 -6.28 -21.94 13.32
N ILE A 388 -6.52 -20.85 12.60
CA ILE A 388 -6.87 -20.87 11.18
C ILE A 388 -5.72 -21.42 10.35
N GLU A 389 -4.49 -20.92 10.55
CA GLU A 389 -3.30 -21.39 9.82
C GLU A 389 -3.04 -22.87 10.08
N ARG A 390 -3.16 -23.33 11.33
CA ARG A 390 -3.00 -24.74 11.67
C ARG A 390 -4.09 -25.59 11.03
N ARG A 391 -5.34 -25.13 10.95
CA ARG A 391 -6.43 -25.88 10.30
C ARG A 391 -6.29 -25.95 8.78
N ILE A 392 -5.96 -24.83 8.12
CA ILE A 392 -5.85 -24.77 6.66
C ILE A 392 -4.61 -25.50 6.16
N LEU A 393 -3.45 -25.26 6.76
CA LEU A 393 -2.19 -25.91 6.34
C LEU A 393 -2.16 -27.41 6.70
N TRP A 394 -2.90 -27.85 7.73
CA TRP A 394 -3.03 -29.28 8.05
C TRP A 394 -4.05 -30.01 7.18
N SER A 395 -5.01 -29.30 6.57
CA SER A 395 -5.95 -29.91 5.62
C SER A 395 -5.28 -30.30 4.29
N GLY A 396 -4.20 -29.62 3.89
CA GLY A 396 -3.43 -29.96 2.69
C GLY A 396 -2.52 -31.17 2.87
N ALA A 397 -2.01 -31.41 4.09
CA ALA A 397 -1.07 -32.50 4.39
C ALA A 397 -1.73 -33.89 4.54
N ARG A 398 -3.05 -34.00 4.32
CA ARG A 398 -3.80 -35.26 4.33
C ARG A 398 -4.46 -35.54 2.99
N ARG A 399 -3.73 -35.39 1.88
CA ARG A 399 -4.06 -36.20 0.69
C ARG A 399 -3.20 -37.47 0.77
N PRO A 400 -3.79 -38.64 1.08
CA PRO A 400 -3.04 -39.88 1.01
C PRO A 400 -2.57 -40.07 -0.43
N ILE A 401 -1.30 -40.46 -0.55
CA ILE A 401 -0.54 -40.73 -1.80
C ILE A 401 -1.23 -41.79 -2.69
N GLU A 402 -2.24 -42.50 -2.17
CA GLU A 402 -2.96 -43.56 -2.87
C GLU A 402 -4.02 -43.08 -3.89
N ALA A 403 -4.29 -41.77 -4.00
CA ALA A 403 -5.29 -41.23 -4.93
C ALA A 403 -4.70 -40.76 -6.29
N GLN A 404 -3.54 -41.28 -6.68
CA GLN A 404 -2.74 -40.77 -7.80
C GLN A 404 -3.02 -41.46 -9.16
N GLU A 405 -3.88 -42.48 -9.20
CA GLU A 405 -4.20 -43.23 -10.44
C GLU A 405 -5.53 -42.88 -11.13
N GLU A 406 -6.38 -42.01 -10.57
CA GLU A 406 -7.61 -41.60 -11.24
C GLU A 406 -7.61 -40.12 -11.63
N LEU A 407 -7.78 -39.88 -12.94
CA LEU A 407 -8.12 -38.62 -13.62
C LEU A 407 -8.85 -37.56 -12.76
N PRO A 408 -8.65 -36.25 -13.05
CA PRO A 408 -9.04 -35.18 -12.14
C PRO A 408 -10.56 -35.10 -12.00
N LYS A 409 -11.08 -35.64 -10.89
CA LYS A 409 -12.46 -35.37 -10.46
C LYS A 409 -12.51 -33.92 -9.95
N ARG A 410 -13.43 -33.14 -10.53
CA ARG A 410 -13.75 -31.75 -10.20
C ARG A 410 -13.69 -31.51 -8.68
N PRO A 411 -13.07 -30.42 -8.19
CA PRO A 411 -13.05 -30.13 -6.76
C PRO A 411 -14.49 -29.93 -6.27
N SER A 412 -14.96 -30.81 -5.39
CA SER A 412 -16.27 -30.68 -4.77
C SER A 412 -16.22 -29.62 -3.66
N ARG A 413 -17.10 -28.62 -3.79
CA ARG A 413 -17.51 -27.61 -2.82
C ARG A 413 -16.41 -26.64 -2.36
N ALA A 414 -16.33 -25.53 -3.09
CA ALA A 414 -15.68 -24.29 -2.66
C ALA A 414 -16.17 -23.88 -1.27
N GLY A 415 -15.25 -23.72 -0.33
CA GLY A 415 -15.53 -23.06 0.94
C GLY A 415 -15.75 -21.57 0.71
N LEU A 416 -16.55 -20.94 1.57
CA LEU A 416 -16.93 -19.51 1.52
C LEU A 416 -15.74 -18.51 1.41
N TRP A 417 -14.51 -18.95 1.66
CA TRP A 417 -13.28 -18.16 1.58
C TRP A 417 -12.51 -18.31 0.25
N ASP A 418 -12.91 -19.21 -0.64
CA ASP A 418 -12.35 -19.32 -2.00
C ASP A 418 -13.05 -18.40 -3.01
N PHE A 419 -13.98 -17.56 -2.53
CA PHE A 419 -14.69 -16.59 -3.35
C PHE A 419 -13.74 -15.60 -4.05
N SER A 420 -12.61 -15.21 -3.43
CA SER A 420 -11.64 -14.34 -4.11
C SER A 420 -10.89 -15.03 -5.25
N ARG A 421 -10.66 -16.35 -5.17
CA ARG A 421 -10.01 -17.13 -6.24
C ARG A 421 -10.98 -17.50 -7.36
N SER A 422 -12.26 -17.72 -7.03
CA SER A 422 -13.31 -18.04 -8.01
C SER A 422 -13.73 -16.86 -8.88
N PHE A 423 -13.43 -15.62 -8.49
CA PHE A 423 -13.69 -14.40 -9.31
C PHE A 423 -12.51 -13.97 -10.18
N SER A 424 -11.36 -14.64 -10.06
CA SER A 424 -10.26 -14.46 -11.00
C SER A 424 -10.57 -15.21 -12.29
N VAL A 425 -10.66 -14.49 -13.41
CA VAL A 425 -10.85 -15.03 -14.77
C VAL A 425 -9.76 -16.07 -15.14
N HIS A 426 -8.66 -16.15 -14.39
CA HIS A 426 -7.54 -17.06 -14.60
C HIS A 426 -7.29 -18.02 -13.40
N GLY A 427 -8.28 -18.25 -12.54
CA GLY A 427 -8.16 -19.13 -11.38
C GLY A 427 -7.72 -20.56 -11.73
N ASP A 428 -8.18 -21.08 -12.87
CA ASP A 428 -7.84 -22.41 -13.35
C ASP A 428 -6.37 -22.53 -13.78
N ILE A 429 -5.80 -21.47 -14.35
CA ILE A 429 -4.38 -21.42 -14.75
C ILE A 429 -3.49 -21.34 -13.50
N ALA A 430 -3.91 -20.59 -12.48
CA ALA A 430 -3.20 -20.52 -11.20
C ALA A 430 -3.18 -21.89 -10.47
N ALA A 431 -4.26 -22.65 -10.57
CA ALA A 431 -4.36 -23.98 -9.93
C ALA A 431 -3.37 -25.02 -10.50
N VAL A 432 -3.03 -24.93 -11.80
CA VAL A 432 -2.01 -25.80 -12.42
C VAL A 432 -0.62 -25.55 -11.82
N PHE A 433 -0.34 -24.33 -11.40
CA PHE A 433 0.95 -23.96 -10.79
C PHE A 433 1.06 -24.28 -9.30
N ASP A 434 -0.06 -24.61 -8.65
CA ASP A 434 -0.17 -25.08 -7.27
C ASP A 434 -0.11 -26.63 -7.18
N ALA A 435 -0.22 -27.32 -8.32
CA ALA A 435 0.01 -28.77 -8.39
C ALA A 435 1.50 -29.07 -8.18
N GLU A 436 1.79 -30.08 -7.36
CA GLU A 436 3.14 -30.62 -7.25
C GLU A 436 3.56 -31.12 -8.65
N PRO A 437 4.77 -30.76 -9.13
CA PRO A 437 5.26 -31.27 -10.39
C PRO A 437 5.32 -32.81 -10.33
N PRO A 438 5.06 -33.52 -11.45
CA PRO A 438 5.25 -34.96 -11.53
C PRO A 438 6.65 -35.35 -11.04
N GLN A 439 6.76 -36.50 -10.35
CA GLN A 439 8.03 -36.97 -9.76
C GLN A 439 9.18 -37.03 -10.78
N GLU A 440 8.88 -37.33 -12.05
CA GLU A 440 9.85 -37.30 -13.15
C GLU A 440 10.51 -35.92 -13.35
N ILE A 441 9.76 -34.83 -13.18
CA ILE A 441 10.27 -33.46 -13.32
C ILE A 441 10.99 -33.02 -12.03
N GLU A 442 10.55 -33.50 -10.85
CA GLU A 442 11.28 -33.25 -9.60
C GLU A 442 12.66 -33.91 -9.61
N ASP A 443 12.74 -35.14 -10.12
CA ASP A 443 13.99 -35.87 -10.27
C ASP A 443 14.90 -35.20 -11.32
N GLU A 444 14.35 -34.72 -12.45
CA GLU A 444 15.10 -33.97 -13.47
C GLU A 444 15.63 -32.62 -12.93
N ILE A 445 14.84 -31.89 -12.15
CA ILE A 445 15.29 -30.64 -11.48
C ILE A 445 16.37 -30.94 -10.44
N ALA A 446 16.25 -32.04 -9.69
CA ALA A 446 17.26 -32.46 -8.72
C ALA A 446 18.58 -32.88 -9.40
N GLU A 447 18.51 -33.50 -10.58
CA GLU A 447 19.67 -33.82 -11.41
C GLU A 447 20.33 -32.57 -12.02
N ASP A 448 19.53 -31.56 -12.43
CA ASP A 448 20.04 -30.29 -12.97
C ASP A 448 20.66 -29.38 -11.89
N ASP A 449 20.15 -29.37 -10.65
CA ASP A 449 20.71 -28.58 -9.54
C ASP A 449 22.12 -29.07 -9.13
N ASP A 450 22.42 -30.37 -9.28
CA ASP A 450 23.75 -30.95 -9.07
C ASP A 450 24.75 -30.60 -10.21
N LEU A 451 24.26 -30.18 -11.39
CA LEU A 451 25.06 -29.77 -12.55
C LEU A 451 25.21 -28.23 -12.68
N GLY A 452 24.28 -27.46 -12.11
CA GLY A 452 24.17 -26.01 -12.28
C GLY A 452 25.09 -25.15 -11.40
N GLY A 453 25.54 -25.67 -10.25
CA GLY A 453 26.37 -24.93 -9.30
C GLY A 453 27.74 -24.53 -9.86
N ASP A 454 28.43 -25.46 -10.52
CA ASP A 454 29.77 -25.24 -11.06
C ASP A 454 29.74 -24.44 -12.37
N SER A 455 28.69 -24.57 -13.19
CA SER A 455 28.63 -23.94 -14.52
C SER A 455 28.40 -22.42 -14.47
N LEU A 456 27.64 -21.93 -13.48
CA LEU A 456 27.42 -20.49 -13.26
C LEU A 456 28.66 -19.82 -12.68
N GLU A 457 29.38 -20.50 -11.79
CA GLU A 457 30.64 -20.02 -11.21
C GLU A 457 31.76 -19.99 -12.27
N ASP A 458 31.80 -20.99 -13.17
CA ASP A 458 32.70 -21.05 -14.32
C ASP A 458 32.37 -20.02 -15.42
N GLN A 459 31.09 -19.74 -15.68
CA GLN A 459 30.70 -18.67 -16.61
C GLN A 459 31.04 -17.29 -16.03
N PHE A 460 30.80 -17.07 -14.74
CA PHE A 460 31.13 -15.81 -14.07
C PHE A 460 32.64 -15.55 -14.00
N THR A 461 33.45 -16.58 -13.75
CA THR A 461 34.92 -16.46 -13.80
C THR A 461 35.46 -16.27 -15.21
N ARG A 462 34.81 -16.84 -16.24
CA ARG A 462 35.13 -16.55 -17.64
C ARG A 462 34.85 -15.10 -18.04
N GLU A 463 33.79 -14.52 -17.51
CA GLU A 463 33.34 -13.18 -17.91
C GLU A 463 34.03 -12.05 -17.12
N PHE A 464 34.48 -12.31 -15.88
CA PHE A 464 35.09 -11.30 -15.00
C PHE A 464 36.59 -11.49 -14.69
N GLY A 465 37.24 -12.52 -15.22
CA GLY A 465 38.70 -12.69 -15.17
C GLY A 465 39.29 -13.07 -13.79
N PRO A 466 40.58 -13.48 -13.76
CA PRO A 466 41.17 -14.21 -12.63
C PRO A 466 41.57 -13.34 -11.42
N GLU A 467 41.39 -12.02 -11.45
CA GLU A 467 41.71 -11.14 -10.31
C GLU A 467 40.71 -11.26 -9.14
N ALA A 468 39.55 -11.89 -9.35
CA ALA A 468 38.59 -12.17 -8.27
C ALA A 468 38.88 -13.48 -7.49
N ALA A 469 39.77 -14.34 -7.99
CA ALA A 469 40.06 -15.66 -7.41
C ALA A 469 41.45 -15.71 -6.75
N GLY A 470 41.67 -14.85 -5.76
CA GLY A 470 42.90 -14.81 -4.99
C GLY A 470 42.89 -15.72 -3.76
N GLY A 471 43.45 -16.93 -3.90
CA GLY A 471 44.19 -17.59 -2.80
C GLY A 471 43.54 -18.81 -2.14
N GLY A 472 43.79 -20.01 -2.68
CA GLY A 472 43.46 -21.25 -1.97
C GLY A 472 43.66 -22.53 -2.77
N ARG A 473 44.91 -22.90 -3.08
CA ARG A 473 45.25 -24.24 -3.59
C ARG A 473 44.86 -25.28 -2.53
N LYS A 474 43.96 -26.23 -2.81
CA LYS A 474 43.92 -27.56 -2.16
C LYS A 474 43.02 -28.60 -2.86
N SER A 475 43.71 -29.59 -3.42
CA SER A 475 43.42 -31.03 -3.46
C SER A 475 41.98 -31.52 -3.67
N GLN A 476 41.79 -32.05 -4.88
CA GLN A 476 40.85 -33.10 -5.24
C GLN A 476 40.80 -34.23 -4.17
N LYS A 477 39.61 -34.47 -3.60
CA LYS A 477 39.28 -35.68 -2.84
C LYS A 477 37.83 -36.04 -3.11
N LYS A 478 37.63 -37.11 -3.88
CA LYS A 478 36.36 -37.84 -4.01
C LYS A 478 35.89 -38.21 -2.60
N PHE A 479 34.67 -37.84 -2.22
CA PHE A 479 34.02 -38.37 -1.02
C PHE A 479 32.64 -38.90 -1.37
N ASP A 480 32.47 -40.16 -1.00
CA ASP A 480 31.33 -41.03 -1.19
C ASP A 480 30.16 -40.62 -0.28
N GLY A 481 28.98 -41.13 -0.60
CA GLY A 481 27.70 -40.75 -0.01
C GLY A 481 27.53 -41.00 1.48
N LYS A 482 26.46 -40.36 1.99
CA LYS A 482 25.77 -40.48 3.29
C LYS A 482 26.16 -39.49 4.41
N ASN A 483 25.08 -38.84 4.88
CA ASN A 483 24.86 -38.14 6.14
C ASN A 483 25.42 -36.72 6.29
N ARG A 484 24.52 -35.72 6.25
CA ARG A 484 24.70 -34.43 6.94
C ARG A 484 23.43 -33.99 7.66
N ARG A 485 23.43 -34.20 8.98
CA ARG A 485 22.80 -33.30 9.96
C ARG A 485 23.87 -32.27 10.38
N ASP A 486 23.42 -31.02 10.53
CA ASP A 486 23.96 -29.90 11.31
C ASP A 486 25.46 -29.52 11.20
N SER A 487 25.74 -28.26 10.78
CA SER A 487 26.51 -27.23 11.54
C SER A 487 27.09 -26.10 10.67
N VAL A 488 26.52 -24.89 10.83
CA VAL A 488 27.16 -23.59 11.16
C VAL A 488 28.57 -23.22 10.61
N GLN A 489 28.59 -22.15 9.77
CA GLN A 489 29.57 -21.06 9.52
C GLN A 489 31.02 -21.32 9.03
N PRO A 490 31.46 -20.51 8.04
CA PRO A 490 32.84 -20.03 8.01
C PRO A 490 32.92 -18.53 7.63
N PHE A 491 32.90 -17.60 8.60
CA PHE A 491 33.28 -16.19 8.35
C PHE A 491 34.00 -15.58 9.56
N ALA A 492 35.10 -16.20 9.98
CA ALA A 492 36.03 -15.63 10.96
C ALA A 492 37.29 -15.00 10.33
N GLY A 493 37.61 -15.32 9.06
CA GLY A 493 38.88 -14.90 8.44
C GLY A 493 38.89 -13.52 7.76
N LEU A 494 37.72 -12.91 7.49
CA LEU A 494 37.63 -11.74 6.63
C LEU A 494 37.87 -10.40 7.34
N SER A 495 37.88 -10.38 8.68
CA SER A 495 38.04 -9.15 9.47
C SER A 495 39.50 -8.72 9.67
N GLN A 496 40.46 -9.64 9.53
CA GLN A 496 41.89 -9.31 9.67
C GLN A 496 42.46 -8.68 8.40
N HIS A 497 42.05 -9.14 7.23
CA HIS A 497 42.58 -8.65 5.94
C HIS A 497 42.16 -7.20 5.62
N LEU A 498 40.98 -6.78 6.11
CA LEU A 498 40.49 -5.40 5.95
C LEU A 498 41.20 -4.38 6.86
N LYS A 499 41.77 -4.83 7.99
CA LYS A 499 42.55 -3.95 8.89
C LYS A 499 43.92 -3.60 8.34
N VAL A 500 44.48 -4.44 7.47
CA VAL A 500 45.81 -4.24 6.87
C VAL A 500 45.73 -3.24 5.71
N LEU A 501 44.71 -3.35 4.85
CA LEU A 501 44.51 -2.46 3.70
C LEU A 501 44.14 -1.01 4.10
N ILE A 502 43.54 -0.80 5.26
CA ILE A 502 43.21 0.56 5.76
C ILE A 502 44.46 1.28 6.31
N ASN A 503 45.50 0.54 6.71
CA ASN A 503 46.72 1.12 7.28
C ASN A 503 47.77 1.49 6.20
N GLU A 504 47.59 1.01 4.96
CA GLU A 504 48.46 1.32 3.81
C GLU A 504 47.99 2.57 3.01
N GLY A 505 46.84 3.15 3.35
CA GLY A 505 46.26 4.32 2.66
C GLY A 505 46.46 5.67 3.35
N SER A 506 47.27 5.75 4.42
CA SER A 506 47.45 6.98 5.21
C SER A 506 48.93 7.29 5.49
N GLY A 507 49.72 7.45 4.44
CA GLY A 507 51.11 7.89 4.56
C GLY A 507 51.74 8.25 3.23
N ASP A 508 51.39 9.42 2.67
CA ASP A 508 52.32 10.25 1.89
C ASP A 508 51.72 11.63 1.56
N GLU A 509 51.87 12.59 2.47
CA GLU A 509 51.89 14.04 2.16
C GLU A 509 52.89 14.71 3.11
N GLY A 510 54.07 15.09 2.60
CA GLY A 510 55.01 15.95 3.32
C GLY A 510 56.47 15.92 2.82
N GLU A 511 56.90 17.04 2.21
CA GLU A 511 58.29 17.53 2.00
C GLU A 511 59.18 16.81 0.95
N GLY A 512 59.84 17.45 -0.02
CA GLY A 512 59.96 18.86 -0.40
C GLY A 512 61.08 19.10 -1.45
N VAL A 513 61.21 20.37 -1.85
CA VAL A 513 62.45 21.11 -2.19
C VAL A 513 63.00 21.15 -3.64
N ASN A 514 63.12 22.42 -4.12
CA ASN A 514 64.03 23.06 -5.09
C ASN A 514 63.49 23.59 -6.43
N SER A 515 63.01 24.84 -6.43
CA SER A 515 63.68 26.03 -7.02
C SER A 515 62.99 27.31 -6.56
#